data_AF-A0A355R3Y5-F1
#
_entry.id   AF-A0A355R3Y5-F1
#
_cell.length_a   1.000
_cell.length_b   1.000
_cell.length_c   1.000
_cell.angle_alpha   90.00
_cell.angle_beta   90.00
_cell.angle_gamma   90.00
#
_symmetry.space_group_name_H-M   'P 1'
#
loop_
_entity.id
_entity.type
_entity.pdbx_description
1 polymer ?
#
loop_
_entity_poly.entity_id
_entity_poly.type
_entity_poly.pdbx_seq_one_letter_code
_entity_poly.pdbx_strand_id
1 'polypeptide(L)'
;IPFFLHKQTGELHPRTVELMEEVAKRVEQQGIEAWFKLDAAELLGAEADQYDKIADTLDVWFDSGTTHWHVLRGSHDIGHATGP
;
A
#
# COMPACT_ATOMS: atom_id res chain seq x y z
N ILE A 1 -1.77 -3.20 -6.18
CA ILE A 1 -2.43 -1.99 -5.64
C ILE A 1 -1.47 -0.82 -5.88
N PRO A 2 -1.95 0.33 -6.36
CA PRO A 2 -1.07 1.43 -6.75
C PRO A 2 -0.43 2.12 -5.55
N PHE A 3 0.83 1.80 -5.26
CA PHE A 3 1.59 2.41 -4.17
C PHE A 3 2.88 3.04 -4.67
N PHE A 4 3.28 4.11 -3.98
CA PHE A 4 4.55 4.79 -4.18
C PHE A 4 5.36 4.68 -2.90
N LEU A 5 6.55 4.09 -3.00
CA LEU A 5 7.44 3.84 -1.88
C LEU A 5 8.66 4.74 -1.98
N HIS A 6 9.02 5.41 -0.90
CA HIS A 6 10.20 6.26 -0.90
C HIS A 6 11.47 5.41 -1.00
N LYS A 7 12.35 5.71 -1.96
CA LYS A 7 13.55 4.93 -2.27
C LYS A 7 14.52 4.80 -1.10
N GLN A 8 14.60 5.83 -0.25
CA GLN A 8 15.57 5.87 0.85
C GLN A 8 15.03 5.31 2.16
N THR A 9 13.75 5.53 2.46
CA THR A 9 13.16 5.18 3.76
C THR A 9 12.29 3.93 3.70
N GLY A 10 11.84 3.54 2.51
CA GLY A 10 10.86 2.46 2.36
C GLY A 10 9.48 2.83 2.90
N GLU A 11 9.20 4.12 3.08
CA GLU A 11 7.91 4.60 3.58
C GLU A 11 6.94 4.89 2.44
N LEU A 12 5.64 4.71 2.71
CA LEU A 12 4.59 5.07 1.76
C LEU A 12 4.49 6.58 1.60
N HIS A 13 4.19 7.01 0.37
CA HIS A 13 3.96 8.43 0.10
C HIS A 13 2.79 8.96 0.97
N PRO A 14 2.90 10.13 1.64
CA PRO A 14 1.84 10.65 2.52
C PRO A 14 0.50 10.87 1.78
N ARG A 15 0.55 11.26 0.50
CA ARG A 15 -0.60 11.35 -0.42
C ARG A 15 -1.09 10.01 -1.00
N THR A 16 -0.78 8.86 -0.40
CA THR A 16 -1.17 7.54 -0.93
C THR A 16 -2.68 7.44 -1.20
N VAL A 17 -3.52 8.02 -0.34
CA VAL A 17 -4.99 8.00 -0.50
C VAL A 17 -5.42 8.76 -1.75
N GLU A 18 -4.94 9.99 -1.94
CA GLU A 18 -5.25 10.83 -3.10
C GLU A 18 -4.81 10.16 -4.42
N LEU A 19 -3.60 9.61 -4.42
CA LEU A 19 -3.04 8.91 -5.58
C LEU A 19 -3.85 7.64 -5.90
N MET A 20 -4.28 6.90 -4.90
CA MET A 20 -5.12 5.71 -5.08
C MET A 20 -6.47 6.07 -5.69
N GLU A 21 -7.10 7.17 -5.26
CA GLU A 21 -8.35 7.65 -5.87
C GLU A 21 -8.16 8.08 -7.34
N GLU A 22 -7.08 8.79 -7.64
CA GLU A 22 -6.74 9.19 -9.01
C GLU A 22 -6.48 7.99 -9.92
N VAL A 23 -5.81 6.96 -9.41
CA VAL A 23 -5.57 5.73 -10.14
C VAL A 23 -6.85 4.94 -10.28
N ALA A 24 -7.68 4.84 -9.24
CA ALA A 24 -8.94 4.13 -9.27
C ALA A 24 -9.85 4.69 -10.38
N LYS A 25 -9.98 6.02 -10.49
CA LYS A 25 -10.73 6.67 -11.56
C LYS A 25 -10.21 6.31 -12.96
N ARG A 26 -8.89 6.25 -13.13
CA ARG A 26 -8.26 5.88 -14.42
C ARG A 26 -8.43 4.40 -14.74
N VAL A 27 -8.26 3.54 -13.75
CA VAL A 27 -8.44 2.08 -13.87
C VAL A 27 -9.90 1.73 -14.13
N GLU A 28 -10.86 2.46 -13.56
CA GLU A 28 -12.28 2.30 -13.86
C GLU A 28 -12.59 2.62 -15.33
N GLN A 29 -11.95 3.66 -15.89
CA GLN A 29 -12.19 4.08 -17.28
C GLN A 29 -11.45 3.24 -18.33
N GLN A 30 -10.21 2.83 -18.05
CA GLN A 30 -9.30 2.23 -19.04
C GLN A 30 -8.78 0.84 -18.63
N GLY A 31 -9.23 0.32 -17.50
CA GLY A 31 -8.76 -0.94 -16.95
C GLY A 31 -7.39 -0.85 -16.29
N ILE A 32 -6.89 -1.99 -15.81
CA ILE A 32 -5.61 -2.05 -15.09
C ILE A 32 -4.40 -1.66 -15.95
N GLU A 33 -4.53 -1.75 -17.28
CA GLU A 33 -3.51 -1.28 -18.23
C GLU A 33 -3.19 0.20 -18.06
N ALA A 34 -4.16 1.03 -17.70
CA ALA A 34 -3.92 2.44 -17.45
C ALA A 34 -2.99 2.66 -16.26
N TRP A 35 -3.13 1.86 -15.19
CA TRP A 35 -2.18 1.90 -14.09
C TRP A 35 -0.77 1.53 -14.55
N PHE A 36 -0.60 0.49 -15.36
CA PHE A 36 0.72 0.09 -15.85
C PHE A 36 1.36 1.16 -16.75
N LYS A 37 0.57 1.80 -17.63
CA LYS A 37 1.03 2.85 -18.54
C LYS A 37 1.21 4.22 -17.88
N LEU A 38 0.59 4.47 -16.73
CA LEU A 38 0.67 5.74 -16.01
C LEU A 38 2.09 6.01 -15.52
N ASP A 39 2.61 7.20 -15.76
CA ASP A 39 3.93 7.57 -15.26
C ASP A 39 3.85 8.08 -13.80
N ALA A 40 4.82 7.71 -12.98
CA ALA A 40 4.90 8.21 -11.60
C ALA A 40 5.10 9.74 -11.58
N ALA A 41 5.79 10.30 -12.58
CA ALA A 41 6.01 11.74 -12.73
C ALA A 41 4.72 12.52 -13.00
N GLU A 42 3.70 11.91 -13.61
CA GLU A 42 2.41 12.57 -13.81
C GLU A 42 1.65 12.78 -12.49
N LEU A 43 1.87 11.90 -11.53
CA LEU A 43 1.21 11.92 -10.22
C LEU A 43 2.02 12.64 -9.15
N LEU A 44 3.34 12.38 -9.10
CA LEU A 44 4.25 12.88 -8.08
C LEU A 44 5.08 14.08 -8.54
N GLY A 45 5.10 14.38 -9.84
CA GLY A 45 5.88 15.49 -10.40
C GLY A 45 7.38 15.34 -10.12
N ALA A 46 7.97 16.38 -9.52
CA ALA A 46 9.39 16.42 -9.19
C ALA A 46 9.81 15.39 -8.12
N GLU A 47 8.87 14.92 -7.31
CA GLU A 47 9.15 13.94 -6.26
C GLU A 47 9.24 12.52 -6.84
N ALA A 48 8.78 12.27 -8.07
CA ALA A 48 8.75 10.93 -8.67
C ALA A 48 10.12 10.24 -8.70
N ASP A 49 11.23 10.97 -8.76
CA ASP A 49 12.56 10.36 -8.73
C ASP A 49 12.95 9.83 -7.34
N GLN A 50 12.30 10.32 -6.29
CA GLN A 50 12.50 9.86 -4.91
C GLN A 50 11.60 8.68 -4.53
N TYR A 51 10.63 8.34 -5.38
CA TYR A 51 9.63 7.29 -5.10
C TYR A 51 9.62 6.23 -6.20
N ASP A 52 9.61 4.97 -5.80
CA ASP A 52 9.39 3.85 -6.70
C ASP A 52 7.91 3.51 -6.77
N LYS A 53 7.41 3.42 -8.00
CA LYS A 53 6.06 2.94 -8.29
C LYS A 53 6.05 1.42 -8.17
N ILE A 54 5.34 0.90 -7.17
CA ILE A 54 5.18 -0.54 -7.01
C ILE A 54 4.06 -1.00 -7.96
N ALA A 55 4.49 -1.64 -9.05
CA ALA A 55 3.61 -2.35 -9.98
C ALA A 55 3.44 -3.84 -9.59
N ASP A 56 4.23 -4.33 -8.64
CA ASP A 56 4.25 -5.75 -8.30
C ASP A 56 2.96 -6.17 -7.57
N THR A 57 2.36 -7.21 -8.13
CA THR A 57 1.33 -8.04 -7.50
C THR A 57 1.87 -8.57 -6.18
N LEU A 58 1.36 -8.02 -5.06
CA LEU A 58 1.30 -8.61 -3.70
C LEU A 58 2.45 -9.58 -3.31
N ASP A 59 3.30 -9.23 -2.34
CA ASP A 59 3.23 -9.93 -1.04
C ASP A 59 4.27 -9.53 0.04
N VAL A 60 5.51 -9.14 -0.27
CA VAL A 60 6.55 -9.25 0.79
C VAL A 60 6.71 -8.06 1.73
N TRP A 61 6.43 -6.82 1.28
CA TRP A 61 6.63 -5.62 2.10
C TRP A 61 5.41 -5.26 2.96
N PHE A 62 4.21 -5.73 2.59
CA PHE A 62 3.00 -5.48 3.36
C PHE A 62 2.94 -6.36 4.63
N ASP A 63 3.46 -7.60 4.58
CA ASP A 63 3.48 -8.49 5.75
C ASP A 63 4.50 -8.04 6.83
N SER A 64 5.53 -7.28 6.45
CA SER A 64 6.58 -6.82 7.39
C SER A 64 6.30 -5.47 8.07
N GLY A 65 5.41 -4.63 7.52
CA GLY A 65 5.16 -3.28 8.05
C GLY A 65 4.06 -3.20 9.12
N THR A 66 3.23 -4.23 9.25
CA THR A 66 2.07 -4.25 10.16
C THR A 66 2.37 -4.73 11.58
N THR A 67 3.64 -4.88 11.98
CA THR A 67 3.96 -5.23 13.39
C THR A 67 4.02 -4.03 14.34
N HIS A 68 3.80 -2.78 13.89
CA HIS A 68 3.96 -1.61 14.79
C HIS A 68 2.71 -0.78 15.09
N TRP A 69 1.53 -1.04 14.54
CA TRP A 69 0.37 -0.14 14.77
C TRP A 69 -1.00 -0.80 15.02
N HIS A 70 -1.03 -1.85 15.85
CA HIS A 70 -2.18 -2.00 16.76
C HIS A 70 -1.82 -2.76 18.05
N VAL A 71 -1.45 -1.99 19.07
CA VAL A 71 -1.53 -2.39 20.47
C VAL A 71 -2.97 -2.15 20.96
N LEU A 72 -3.56 -3.19 21.56
CA LEU A 72 -4.75 -3.21 22.44
C LEU A 72 -6.14 -2.99 21.82
N ARG A 73 -6.83 -4.10 21.55
CA ARG A 73 -8.15 -4.35 22.14
C ARG A 73 -8.27 -5.80 22.61
N GLY A 74 -8.35 -5.96 23.93
CA GLY A 74 -8.70 -7.23 24.55
C GLY A 74 -10.15 -7.62 24.27
N SER A 75 -10.41 -8.92 24.26
CA SER A 75 -11.63 -9.61 24.75
C SER A 75 -11.73 -10.99 24.10
N HIS A 76 -11.24 -12.03 24.78
CA HIS A 76 -12.08 -13.20 25.08
C HIS A 76 -11.41 -14.12 26.11
N ASP A 77 -12.04 -14.12 27.28
CA ASP A 77 -12.08 -15.20 28.26
C ASP A 77 -13.10 -16.22 27.74
N ILE A 78 -12.69 -17.44 27.38
CA ILE A 78 -13.49 -18.69 27.44
C ILE A 78 -12.67 -19.92 26.99
N GLY A 79 -12.32 -20.76 27.96
CA GLY A 79 -12.62 -22.19 27.93
C GLY A 79 -11.76 -23.14 27.08
N HIS A 80 -10.70 -23.69 27.67
CA HIS A 80 -10.32 -25.09 27.42
C HIS A 80 -10.08 -25.81 28.75
N ALA A 81 -10.96 -26.78 29.05
CA ALA A 81 -10.95 -27.58 30.27
C ALA A 81 -10.37 -28.99 30.06
N THR A 82 -9.57 -29.23 29.03
CA THR A 82 -8.91 -30.54 28.81
C THR A 82 -7.76 -30.41 27.81
N GLY A 83 -6.56 -30.79 28.24
CA GLY A 83 -5.32 -30.74 27.45
C GLY A 83 -5.06 -32.01 26.63
N PRO A 84 -3.82 -32.21 26.18
CA PRO A 84 -3.15 -33.51 26.13
C PRO A 84 -2.26 -33.76 27.36
#